data_AF-A0A7S1KYH5-F1
#
_entry.id   AF-A0A7S1KYH5-F1
#
_cell.length_a   1.000
_cell.length_b   1.000
_cell.length_c   1.000
_cell.angle_alpha   90.00
_cell.angle_beta   90.00
_cell.angle_gamma   90.00
#
_symmetry.space_group_name_H-M   'P 1'
#
loop_
_entity.id
_entity.type
_entity.pdbx_description
1 polymer ?
#
loop_
_entity_poly.entity_id
_entity_poly.type
_entity_poly.pdbx_seq_one_letter_code
_entity_poly.pdbx_strand_id
1 'polypeptide(L)'
;PEVGQCIFTAVQEAFNHLPLACCIADRVLTVHGGLGDGIWQLDDLMHVPRPLNEHKLYSPEFRWVQHLPWSDPIEDSNADTRAIFGVHASPRGKSIPQFGWNVTKTFCARNGLGLVIRSHQSKQNSPGFEVMHENMLVRVFSARDYEGHSNDGAVLFISPYEGEDGDTEAGKNKLSVRAQVLGSFEKGRKGDSRGSGGEGSPAMAKKASERESAGGRA
;
A
#
# COMPACT_ATOMS: atom_id res chain seq x y z
N PRO A 1 35.49 16.80 -0.56
CA PRO A 1 35.48 15.33 -0.42
C PRO A 1 35.25 14.87 1.03
N GLU A 2 36.03 15.40 1.98
CA GLU A 2 35.96 14.99 3.40
C GLU A 2 34.64 15.36 4.09
N VAL A 3 34.12 16.57 3.87
CA VAL A 3 32.81 17.00 4.42
C VAL A 3 31.67 16.09 3.96
N GLY A 4 31.71 15.62 2.71
CA GLY A 4 30.69 14.72 2.17
C GLY A 4 30.68 13.37 2.88
N GLN A 5 31.87 12.82 3.17
CA GLN A 5 31.99 11.58 3.93
C GLN A 5 31.49 11.75 5.37
N CYS A 6 31.84 12.87 6.03
CA CYS A 6 31.37 13.17 7.38
C CYS A 6 29.84 13.27 7.44
N ILE A 7 29.20 13.97 6.48
CA ILE A 7 27.75 14.08 6.41
C ILE A 7 27.11 12.71 6.17
N PHE A 8 27.63 11.94 5.22
CA PHE A 8 27.10 10.60 4.94
C PHE A 8 27.15 9.71 6.19
N THR A 9 28.30 9.66 6.87
CA THR A 9 28.44 8.90 8.12
C THR A 9 27.46 9.40 9.18
N ALA A 10 27.29 10.71 9.35
CA ALA A 10 26.33 11.25 10.32
C ALA A 10 24.87 10.86 10.00
N VAL A 11 24.49 10.83 8.73
CA VAL A 11 23.14 10.38 8.29
C VAL A 11 22.97 8.87 8.54
N GLN A 12 23.98 8.06 8.25
CA GLN A 12 23.94 6.61 8.53
C GLN A 12 23.77 6.34 10.03
N GLU A 13 24.51 7.06 10.87
CA GLU A 13 24.33 6.96 12.33
C GLU A 13 22.93 7.39 12.75
N ALA A 14 22.37 8.47 12.19
CA ALA A 14 20.99 8.86 12.46
C ALA A 14 19.98 7.75 12.06
N PHE A 15 20.18 7.09 10.91
CA PHE A 15 19.33 5.99 10.47
C PHE A 15 19.37 4.77 11.39
N ASN A 16 20.52 4.48 12.00
CA ASN A 16 20.65 3.41 12.98
C ASN A 16 19.78 3.63 14.24
N HIS A 17 19.27 4.84 14.45
CA HIS A 17 18.41 5.21 15.57
C HIS A 17 16.93 5.32 15.22
N LEU A 18 16.53 5.19 13.95
CA LEU A 18 15.13 5.33 13.57
C LEU A 18 14.23 4.24 14.23
N PRO A 19 13.01 4.62 14.65
CA PRO A 19 11.99 3.65 15.04
C PRO A 19 11.65 2.72 13.86
N LEU A 20 11.37 1.44 14.14
CA LEU A 20 11.00 0.47 13.11
C LEU A 20 9.48 0.43 12.84
N ALA A 21 8.70 0.84 13.84
CA ALA A 21 7.26 0.80 13.81
C ALA A 21 6.68 1.86 14.75
N CYS A 22 5.38 2.14 14.59
CA CYS A 22 4.59 2.93 15.52
C CYS A 22 3.26 2.20 15.74
N CYS A 23 2.80 2.14 17.00
CA CYS A 23 1.48 1.63 17.34
C CYS A 23 0.60 2.81 17.73
N ILE A 24 -0.51 2.99 17.02
CA ILE A 24 -1.46 4.09 17.21
C ILE A 24 -2.67 3.55 17.96
N ALA A 25 -2.92 4.12 19.14
CA ALA A 25 -4.03 3.79 20.02
C ALA A 25 -4.19 2.28 20.27
N ASP A 26 -3.07 1.54 20.37
CA ASP A 26 -3.03 0.09 20.61
C ASP A 26 -3.88 -0.76 19.64
N ARG A 27 -4.11 -0.24 18.43
CA ARG A 27 -5.01 -0.84 17.44
C ARG A 27 -4.46 -0.81 16.02
N VAL A 28 -3.63 0.17 15.68
CA VAL A 28 -3.07 0.32 14.33
C VAL A 28 -1.55 0.27 14.38
N LEU A 29 -0.97 -0.76 13.77
CA LEU A 29 0.47 -0.87 13.63
C LEU A 29 0.91 -0.24 12.30
N THR A 30 1.88 0.66 12.33
CA THR A 30 2.51 1.20 11.12
C THR A 30 3.94 0.67 10.99
N VAL A 31 4.27 0.07 9.84
CA VAL A 31 5.63 -0.40 9.49
C VAL A 31 5.98 0.09 8.07
N HIS A 32 7.24 0.05 7.65
CA HIS A 32 7.58 0.52 6.30
C HIS A 32 7.21 -0.49 5.20
N GLY A 33 7.73 -1.71 5.31
CA GLY A 33 7.52 -2.84 4.39
C GLY A 33 6.36 -3.73 4.82
N GLY A 34 6.51 -4.52 5.88
CA GLY A 34 5.47 -5.48 6.24
C GLY A 34 5.80 -6.41 7.40
N LEU A 35 5.02 -7.48 7.54
CA LEU A 35 5.08 -8.39 8.70
C LEU A 35 6.11 -9.52 8.53
N GLY A 36 6.57 -9.77 7.32
CA GLY A 36 7.40 -10.94 7.00
C GLY A 36 6.65 -12.24 7.29
N ASP A 37 7.27 -13.12 8.07
CA ASP A 37 6.63 -14.36 8.53
C ASP A 37 5.56 -14.16 9.60
N GLY A 38 5.46 -12.95 10.17
CA GLY A 38 4.49 -12.63 11.20
C GLY A 38 4.64 -13.49 12.45
N ILE A 39 5.85 -13.99 12.79
CA ILE A 39 6.09 -14.80 14.00
C ILE A 39 6.35 -13.92 15.22
N TRP A 40 6.92 -12.73 15.02
CA TRP A 40 7.24 -11.75 16.07
C TRP A 40 5.98 -11.08 16.68
N GLN A 41 6.15 -10.39 17.80
CA GLN A 41 5.11 -9.69 18.57
C GLN A 41 5.50 -8.23 18.83
N LEU A 42 4.54 -7.38 19.18
CA LEU A 42 4.81 -5.96 19.45
C LEU A 42 5.85 -5.75 20.55
N ASP A 43 5.89 -6.63 21.56
CA ASP A 43 6.88 -6.58 22.62
C ASP A 43 8.32 -6.84 22.12
N ASP A 44 8.49 -7.69 21.09
CA ASP A 44 9.81 -7.94 20.50
C ASP A 44 10.43 -6.66 19.91
N LEU A 45 9.60 -5.76 19.35
CA LEU A 45 10.06 -4.47 18.81
C LEU A 45 10.66 -3.57 19.88
N MET A 46 10.11 -3.61 21.10
CA MET A 46 10.58 -2.79 22.23
C MET A 46 11.97 -3.21 22.71
N HIS A 47 12.34 -4.46 22.46
CA HIS A 47 13.62 -5.05 22.86
C HIS A 47 14.69 -4.97 21.76
N VAL A 48 14.39 -4.43 20.57
CA VAL A 48 15.40 -4.29 19.52
C VAL A 48 16.41 -3.20 19.92
N PRO A 49 17.70 -3.55 20.08
CA PRO A 49 18.70 -2.60 20.55
C PRO A 49 18.92 -1.46 19.55
N ARG A 50 19.31 -0.30 20.08
CA ARG A 50 19.77 0.86 19.30
C ARG A 50 21.19 1.25 19.74
N PRO A 51 22.08 1.67 18.83
CA PRO A 51 21.91 1.75 17.38
C PRO A 51 21.77 0.36 16.73
N LEU A 52 20.91 0.26 15.71
CA LEU A 52 20.70 -0.94 14.89
C LEU A 52 21.64 -0.89 13.69
N ASN A 53 22.90 -1.20 13.92
CA ASN A 53 23.91 -1.25 12.86
C ASN A 53 23.78 -2.53 12.02
N GLU A 54 24.57 -2.60 10.93
CA GLU A 54 24.59 -3.72 9.99
C GLU A 54 24.80 -5.07 10.70
N HIS A 55 25.80 -5.18 11.56
CA HIS A 55 26.10 -6.42 12.29
C HIS A 55 24.89 -6.95 13.08
N LYS A 56 24.18 -6.06 13.80
CA LYS A 56 22.97 -6.44 14.54
C LYS A 56 21.84 -6.82 13.59
N LEU A 57 21.64 -6.07 12.50
CA LEU A 57 20.57 -6.33 11.55
C LEU A 57 20.70 -7.71 10.88
N TYR A 58 21.92 -8.21 10.66
CA TYR A 58 22.18 -9.53 10.05
C TYR A 58 22.41 -10.65 11.07
N SER A 59 22.33 -10.35 12.36
CA SER A 59 22.40 -11.37 13.41
C SER A 59 21.19 -12.32 13.35
N PRO A 60 21.34 -13.61 13.68
CA PRO A 60 20.22 -14.56 13.66
C PRO A 60 19.03 -14.12 14.51
N GLU A 61 19.29 -13.49 15.67
CA GLU A 61 18.27 -13.05 16.61
C GLU A 61 17.40 -11.89 16.10
N PHE A 62 17.97 -10.98 15.30
CA PHE A 62 17.27 -9.82 14.75
C PHE A 62 16.99 -9.93 13.26
N ARG A 63 17.20 -11.11 12.65
CA ARG A 63 16.97 -11.29 11.20
C ARG A 63 15.54 -10.92 10.78
N TRP A 64 14.55 -11.18 11.64
CA TRP A 64 13.15 -10.81 11.40
C TRP A 64 12.94 -9.29 11.29
N VAL A 65 13.81 -8.47 11.88
CA VAL A 65 13.76 -7.00 11.79
C VAL A 65 13.91 -6.53 10.34
N GLN A 66 14.64 -7.29 9.51
CA GLN A 66 14.77 -7.01 8.07
C GLN A 66 13.44 -7.12 7.32
N HIS A 67 12.50 -7.91 7.84
CA HIS A 67 11.19 -8.04 7.23
C HIS A 67 10.38 -6.74 7.34
N LEU A 68 10.58 -5.97 8.42
CA LEU A 68 9.84 -4.75 8.68
C LEU A 68 10.01 -3.69 7.59
N PRO A 69 11.23 -3.40 7.07
CA PRO A 69 11.39 -2.51 5.93
C PRO A 69 11.19 -3.18 4.56
N TRP A 70 11.44 -4.50 4.42
CA TRP A 70 11.58 -5.09 3.08
C TRP A 70 10.49 -6.06 2.65
N SER A 71 9.73 -6.65 3.57
CA SER A 71 8.71 -7.65 3.22
C SER A 71 7.51 -7.00 2.52
N ASP A 72 6.92 -7.75 1.60
CA ASP A 72 5.82 -7.29 0.76
C ASP A 72 4.59 -8.20 0.95
N PRO A 73 3.37 -7.64 1.05
CA PRO A 73 2.18 -8.46 1.02
C PRO A 73 2.02 -9.10 -0.37
N ILE A 74 1.36 -10.25 -0.40
CA ILE A 74 0.85 -10.83 -1.64
C ILE A 74 -0.42 -10.07 -2.00
N GLU A 75 -0.53 -9.56 -3.22
CA GLU A 75 -1.74 -8.85 -3.62
C GLU A 75 -2.96 -9.76 -3.50
N ASP A 76 -4.10 -9.26 -3.06
CA ASP A 76 -5.35 -10.03 -2.96
C ASP A 76 -6.38 -9.51 -3.97
N SER A 77 -5.92 -9.07 -5.14
CA SER A 77 -6.74 -8.40 -6.16
C SER A 77 -7.75 -9.31 -6.84
N ASN A 78 -7.55 -10.64 -6.83
CA ASN A 78 -8.43 -11.62 -7.49
C ASN A 78 -8.63 -12.89 -6.64
N ALA A 79 -9.41 -13.85 -7.15
CA ALA A 79 -9.72 -15.08 -6.42
C ALA A 79 -8.49 -15.97 -6.23
N ASP A 80 -7.64 -16.08 -7.26
CA ASP A 80 -6.44 -16.94 -7.22
C ASP A 80 -5.44 -16.47 -6.17
N THR A 81 -5.22 -15.16 -6.11
CA THR A 81 -4.27 -14.57 -5.17
C THR A 81 -4.79 -14.55 -3.73
N ARG A 82 -6.11 -14.47 -3.53
CA ARG A 82 -6.76 -14.67 -2.22
C ARG A 82 -6.62 -16.10 -1.69
N ALA A 83 -6.41 -17.09 -2.56
CA ALA A 83 -6.16 -18.46 -2.15
C ALA A 83 -4.70 -18.73 -1.74
N ILE A 84 -3.81 -17.73 -1.80
CA ILE A 84 -2.40 -17.88 -1.44
C ILE A 84 -2.23 -17.68 0.08
N PHE A 85 -1.78 -18.74 0.76
CA PHE A 85 -1.63 -18.78 2.22
C PHE A 85 -0.16 -18.84 2.64
N GLY A 86 0.15 -18.11 3.71
CA GLY A 86 1.43 -18.20 4.41
C GLY A 86 2.49 -17.29 3.81
N VAL A 87 3.74 -17.76 3.84
CA VAL A 87 4.90 -17.02 3.36
C VAL A 87 5.43 -17.59 2.05
N HIS A 88 5.88 -16.70 1.18
CA HIS A 88 6.36 -17.07 -0.16
C HIS A 88 7.71 -16.41 -0.47
N ALA A 89 8.40 -16.96 -1.46
CA ALA A 89 9.64 -16.36 -1.97
C ALA A 89 9.37 -14.93 -2.47
N SER A 90 10.30 -14.02 -2.19
CA SER A 90 10.19 -12.62 -2.56
C SER A 90 11.25 -12.23 -3.60
N PRO A 91 10.93 -11.29 -4.50
CA PRO A 91 11.94 -10.63 -5.32
C PRO A 91 12.93 -9.80 -4.48
N ARG A 92 12.64 -9.55 -3.19
CA ARG A 92 13.49 -8.78 -2.26
C ARG A 92 14.68 -9.56 -1.69
N GLY A 93 14.83 -10.83 -2.07
CA GLY A 93 15.93 -11.70 -1.65
C GLY A 93 15.46 -12.90 -0.84
N LYS A 94 16.35 -13.88 -0.68
CA LYS A 94 16.03 -15.20 -0.09
C LYS A 94 15.61 -15.15 1.38
N SER A 95 16.05 -14.13 2.13
CA SER A 95 15.73 -13.96 3.55
C SER A 95 14.49 -13.11 3.80
N ILE A 96 13.90 -12.49 2.78
CA ILE A 96 12.75 -11.61 2.92
C ILE A 96 11.54 -12.33 2.33
N PRO A 97 10.53 -12.73 3.11
CA PRO A 97 9.36 -13.38 2.56
C PRO A 97 8.35 -12.35 2.03
N GLN A 98 7.52 -12.77 1.07
CA GLN A 98 6.19 -12.19 0.90
C GLN A 98 5.20 -12.88 1.84
N PHE A 99 4.11 -12.21 2.18
CA PHE A 99 3.11 -12.75 3.12
C PHE A 99 1.68 -12.59 2.64
N GLY A 100 0.88 -13.66 2.79
CA GLY A 100 -0.54 -13.66 2.45
C GLY A 100 -1.43 -13.08 3.56
N TRP A 101 -2.73 -12.98 3.25
CA TRP A 101 -3.75 -12.41 4.13
C TRP A 101 -3.86 -13.11 5.49
N ASN A 102 -3.65 -14.43 5.52
CA ASN A 102 -3.75 -15.24 6.73
C ASN A 102 -2.62 -14.92 7.72
N VAL A 103 -1.45 -14.51 7.25
CA VAL A 103 -0.34 -14.04 8.11
C VAL A 103 -0.76 -12.75 8.80
N THR A 104 -1.30 -11.78 8.03
CA THR A 104 -1.85 -10.54 8.60
C THR A 104 -2.96 -10.80 9.60
N LYS A 105 -3.94 -11.64 9.25
CA LYS A 105 -5.05 -11.98 10.14
C LYS A 105 -4.57 -12.57 11.46
N THR A 106 -3.66 -13.53 11.40
CA THR A 106 -3.12 -14.21 12.58
C THR A 106 -2.31 -13.23 13.44
N PHE A 107 -1.46 -12.42 12.80
CA PHE A 107 -0.66 -11.41 13.49
C PHE A 107 -1.54 -10.37 14.19
N CYS A 108 -2.56 -9.85 13.50
CA CYS A 108 -3.50 -8.89 14.08
C CYS A 108 -4.26 -9.48 15.27
N ALA A 109 -4.79 -10.70 15.12
CA ALA A 109 -5.50 -11.39 16.19
C ALA A 109 -4.61 -11.62 17.43
N ARG A 110 -3.36 -12.05 17.22
CA ARG A 110 -2.42 -12.30 18.33
C ARG A 110 -2.02 -11.02 19.08
N ASN A 111 -1.89 -9.90 18.38
CA ASN A 111 -1.43 -8.63 18.96
C ASN A 111 -2.57 -7.66 19.30
N GLY A 112 -3.84 -8.07 19.16
CA GLY A 112 -5.00 -7.19 19.43
C GLY A 112 -5.12 -5.99 18.48
N LEU A 113 -4.59 -6.10 17.26
CA LEU A 113 -4.61 -5.04 16.25
C LEU A 113 -5.83 -5.17 15.35
N GLY A 114 -6.37 -4.03 14.92
CA GLY A 114 -7.42 -3.96 13.89
C GLY A 114 -6.87 -3.68 12.49
N LEU A 115 -5.67 -3.09 12.39
CA LEU A 115 -5.11 -2.64 11.12
C LEU A 115 -3.58 -2.62 11.15
N VAL A 116 -2.98 -2.99 10.02
CA VAL A 116 -1.58 -2.73 9.70
C VAL A 116 -1.53 -1.71 8.57
N ILE A 117 -0.75 -0.65 8.72
CA ILE A 117 -0.47 0.33 7.68
C ILE A 117 0.99 0.17 7.26
N ARG A 118 1.23 0.16 5.95
CA ARG A 118 2.58 0.07 5.39
C ARG A 118 2.78 0.97 4.17
N SER A 119 4.04 1.17 3.78
CA SER A 119 4.43 1.97 2.62
C SER A 119 5.08 1.20 1.49
N HIS A 120 6.38 1.36 1.21
CA HIS A 120 7.31 0.56 0.39
C HIS A 120 7.04 0.34 -1.12
N GLN A 121 5.86 -0.10 -1.54
CA GLN A 121 5.56 -0.43 -2.95
C GLN A 121 4.69 0.66 -3.57
N SER A 122 5.10 1.15 -4.74
CA SER A 122 4.25 1.94 -5.64
C SER A 122 3.42 1.01 -6.55
N LYS A 123 2.27 1.48 -7.01
CA LYS A 123 1.42 0.76 -7.96
C LYS A 123 1.03 1.68 -9.10
N GLN A 124 1.28 1.24 -10.32
CA GLN A 124 1.00 2.01 -11.52
C GLN A 124 -0.48 2.39 -11.61
N ASN A 125 -0.76 3.63 -12.01
CA ASN A 125 -2.11 4.18 -12.12
C ASN A 125 -2.96 4.10 -10.83
N SER A 126 -2.38 3.81 -9.66
CA SER A 126 -3.11 3.71 -8.40
C SER A 126 -3.51 5.07 -7.82
N PRO A 127 -4.48 5.13 -6.88
CA PRO A 127 -4.82 6.35 -6.15
C PRO A 127 -3.85 6.67 -5.00
N GLY A 128 -2.68 6.02 -4.95
CA GLY A 128 -1.68 6.22 -3.89
C GLY A 128 -1.97 5.46 -2.59
N PHE A 129 -3.07 4.71 -2.50
CA PHE A 129 -3.32 3.78 -1.40
C PHE A 129 -4.12 2.56 -1.86
N GLU A 130 -4.09 1.49 -1.08
CA GLU A 130 -4.85 0.25 -1.34
C GLU A 130 -5.19 -0.46 -0.03
N VAL A 131 -6.42 -0.94 0.07
CA VAL A 131 -6.91 -1.76 1.20
C VAL A 131 -6.84 -3.23 0.77
N MET A 132 -6.22 -4.05 1.60
CA MET A 132 -5.84 -5.43 1.31
C MET A 132 -6.07 -6.33 2.52
N HIS A 133 -5.96 -7.64 2.34
CA HIS A 133 -5.96 -8.66 3.38
C HIS A 133 -7.21 -8.57 4.28
N GLU A 134 -8.38 -8.63 3.67
CA GLU A 134 -9.69 -8.53 4.36
C GLU A 134 -9.81 -7.24 5.21
N ASN A 135 -9.34 -6.11 4.67
CA ASN A 135 -9.35 -4.78 5.31
C ASN A 135 -8.42 -4.63 6.52
N MET A 136 -7.55 -5.62 6.80
CA MET A 136 -6.59 -5.55 7.91
C MET A 136 -5.23 -4.99 7.49
N LEU A 137 -5.00 -4.72 6.21
CA LEU A 137 -3.78 -4.12 5.70
C LEU A 137 -4.09 -2.93 4.79
N VAL A 138 -3.41 -1.81 5.01
CA VAL A 138 -3.44 -0.67 4.08
C VAL A 138 -2.03 -0.37 3.60
N ARG A 139 -1.86 -0.35 2.28
CA ARG A 139 -0.68 0.19 1.62
C ARG A 139 -0.91 1.66 1.30
N VAL A 140 0.01 2.54 1.66
CA VAL A 140 0.02 3.96 1.30
C VAL A 140 1.34 4.37 0.67
N PHE A 141 1.27 5.14 -0.41
CA PHE A 141 2.43 5.64 -1.13
C PHE A 141 2.25 7.13 -1.43
N SER A 142 3.17 7.96 -0.95
CA SER A 142 3.00 9.41 -0.94
C SER A 142 3.72 10.15 -2.07
N ALA A 143 4.48 9.44 -2.92
CA ALA A 143 5.09 10.01 -4.11
C ALA A 143 4.21 9.75 -5.35
N ARG A 144 3.63 10.81 -5.92
CA ARG A 144 2.90 10.74 -7.20
C ARG A 144 3.86 10.70 -8.39
N ASP A 145 3.39 10.16 -9.52
CA ASP A 145 4.15 10.07 -10.78
C ASP A 145 5.51 9.37 -10.62
N TYR A 146 5.61 8.46 -9.66
CA TYR A 146 6.85 7.78 -9.30
C TYR A 146 7.36 6.98 -10.49
N GLU A 147 8.58 7.26 -10.94
CA GLU A 147 9.20 6.59 -12.09
C GLU A 147 8.31 6.55 -13.36
N GLY A 148 7.44 7.55 -13.55
CA GLY A 148 6.52 7.59 -14.70
C GLY A 148 5.36 6.59 -14.61
N HIS A 149 5.07 6.07 -13.42
CA HIS A 149 3.97 5.14 -13.17
C HIS A 149 2.56 5.79 -13.24
N SER A 150 2.48 7.10 -13.48
CA SER A 150 1.23 7.88 -13.45
C SER A 150 0.36 7.59 -12.21
N ASN A 151 0.97 7.22 -11.08
CA ASN A 151 0.24 6.95 -9.84
C ASN A 151 -0.06 8.26 -9.10
N ASP A 152 -1.16 8.30 -8.37
CA ASP A 152 -1.41 9.37 -7.42
C ASP A 152 -0.58 9.11 -6.14
N GLY A 153 -0.38 10.14 -5.33
CA GLY A 153 0.12 10.01 -3.97
C GLY A 153 -1.05 10.00 -2.99
N ALA A 154 -0.86 9.47 -1.77
CA ALA A 154 -1.84 9.64 -0.71
C ALA A 154 -1.18 9.85 0.67
N VAL A 155 -1.96 10.45 1.57
CA VAL A 155 -1.68 10.58 3.01
C VAL A 155 -2.89 10.06 3.78
N LEU A 156 -2.66 9.32 4.86
CA LEU A 156 -3.73 8.78 5.72
C LEU A 156 -3.90 9.66 6.96
N PHE A 157 -5.14 10.03 7.25
CA PHE A 157 -5.56 10.69 8.48
C PHE A 157 -6.26 9.68 9.37
N ILE A 158 -5.75 9.52 10.59
CA ILE A 158 -6.32 8.63 11.60
C ILE A 158 -6.88 9.50 12.71
N SER A 159 -8.16 9.33 13.02
CA SER A 159 -8.86 10.07 14.07
C SER A 159 -9.79 9.13 14.84
N PRO A 160 -10.24 9.50 16.05
CA PRO A 160 -11.39 8.86 16.67
C PRO A 160 -12.59 8.82 15.71
N TYR A 161 -13.42 7.79 15.84
CA TYR A 161 -14.64 7.66 15.06
C TYR A 161 -15.77 8.50 15.65
N GLU A 162 -16.33 9.42 14.85
CA GLU A 162 -17.37 10.38 15.26
C GLU A 162 -18.75 10.09 14.60
N GLY A 163 -19.04 8.83 14.27
CA GLY A 163 -20.35 8.45 13.69
C GLY A 163 -21.47 8.31 14.73
N GLU A 164 -22.65 7.82 14.30
CA GLU A 164 -23.85 7.67 15.16
C GLU A 164 -23.58 6.85 16.43
N ASP A 165 -22.65 5.89 16.37
CA ASP A 165 -22.25 5.08 17.52
C ASP A 165 -21.09 5.68 18.34
N GLY A 166 -20.52 6.81 17.93
CA GLY A 166 -19.27 7.37 18.48
C GLY A 166 -19.30 7.64 19.98
N ASP A 167 -20.47 8.00 20.52
CA ASP A 167 -20.67 8.28 21.94
C ASP A 167 -20.80 7.02 22.81
N THR A 168 -20.98 5.85 22.20
CA THR A 168 -21.02 4.57 22.93
C THR A 168 -19.61 4.14 23.37
N GLU A 169 -19.49 3.38 24.47
CA GLU A 169 -18.19 2.81 24.88
C GLU A 169 -17.54 1.96 23.78
N ALA A 170 -18.35 1.31 22.95
CA ALA A 170 -17.87 0.58 21.78
C ALA A 170 -17.41 1.51 20.64
N GLY A 171 -18.01 2.69 20.48
CA GLY A 171 -17.66 3.71 19.49
C GLY A 171 -16.43 4.53 19.85
N LYS A 172 -16.23 4.83 21.14
CA LYS A 172 -15.07 5.58 21.66
C LYS A 172 -13.73 4.90 21.35
N ASN A 173 -13.73 3.59 21.20
CA ASN A 173 -12.55 2.78 20.84
C ASN A 173 -12.40 2.53 19.33
N LYS A 174 -13.31 3.05 18.48
CA LYS A 174 -13.20 2.94 17.03
C LYS A 174 -12.36 4.10 16.48
N LEU A 175 -11.57 3.78 15.46
CA LEU A 175 -10.78 4.76 14.71
C LEU A 175 -11.34 4.87 13.28
N SER A 176 -11.31 6.08 12.74
CA SER A 176 -11.54 6.36 11.33
C SER A 176 -10.19 6.54 10.62
N VAL A 177 -10.05 5.95 9.44
CA VAL A 177 -8.89 6.13 8.56
C VAL A 177 -9.38 6.73 7.25
N ARG A 178 -8.93 7.95 6.93
CA ARG A 178 -9.30 8.67 5.70
C ARG A 178 -8.07 8.94 4.85
N ALA A 179 -8.14 8.60 3.57
CA ALA A 179 -7.08 8.93 2.62
C ALA A 179 -7.34 10.29 1.97
N GLN A 180 -6.34 11.16 1.97
CA GLN A 180 -6.28 12.33 1.10
C GLN A 180 -5.39 12.02 -0.09
N VAL A 181 -5.97 12.07 -1.30
CA VAL A 181 -5.28 11.76 -2.55
C VAL A 181 -4.65 13.03 -3.14
N LEU A 182 -3.38 12.90 -3.53
CA LEU A 182 -2.58 13.88 -4.27
C LEU A 182 -2.52 13.43 -5.73
N GLY A 183 -3.41 13.97 -6.56
CA GLY A 183 -3.52 13.57 -7.96
C GLY A 183 -2.23 13.71 -8.77
N SER A 184 -1.99 12.74 -9.64
CA SER A 184 -0.96 12.71 -10.68
C SER A 184 -1.15 13.86 -11.67
N PHE A 185 -0.04 14.50 -12.04
CA PHE A 185 -0.05 15.51 -13.09
C PHE A 185 -0.28 14.89 -14.47
N GLU A 186 0.25 13.68 -14.68
CA GLU A 186 0.13 12.96 -15.95
C GLU A 186 -1.30 12.52 -16.24
N LYS A 187 -2.04 12.07 -15.22
CA LYS A 187 -3.48 11.77 -15.32
C LYS A 187 -4.29 13.01 -15.67
N GLY A 188 -4.01 14.15 -15.03
CA GLY A 188 -4.68 15.42 -15.32
C GLY A 188 -4.51 15.88 -16.77
N ARG A 189 -3.29 15.81 -17.31
CA ARG A 189 -2.99 16.18 -18.71
C ARG A 189 -3.68 15.28 -19.75
N LYS A 190 -3.90 13.99 -19.44
CA LYS A 190 -4.64 13.07 -20.33
C LYS A 190 -6.16 13.30 -20.29
N GLY A 191 -6.68 13.91 -19.22
CA GLY A 191 -8.08 14.31 -19.12
C GLY A 191 -8.41 15.52 -19.99
N ASP A 192 -7.55 16.55 -19.96
CA ASP A 192 -7.77 17.80 -20.72
C ASP A 192 -7.67 17.62 -22.24
N SER A 193 -6.84 16.69 -22.72
CA SER A 193 -6.70 16.43 -24.16
C SER A 193 -7.90 15.70 -24.78
N ARG A 194 -8.87 15.25 -23.98
CA ARG A 194 -10.15 14.70 -24.46
C ARG A 194 -11.29 15.73 -24.48
N GLY A 195 -11.04 16.98 -24.08
CA GLY A 195 -12.05 18.05 -23.95
C GLY A 195 -12.07 19.11 -25.06
N SER A 196 -11.17 19.07 -26.05
CA SER A 196 -11.02 20.14 -27.07
C SER A 196 -11.36 19.72 -28.51
N GLY A 197 -12.37 18.88 -28.70
CA GLY A 197 -12.82 18.45 -30.02
C GLY A 197 -14.34 18.52 -30.19
N GLY A 198 -14.91 19.73 -30.26
CA GLY A 198 -16.32 19.88 -30.63
C GLY A 198 -16.79 21.32 -30.85
N GLU A 199 -16.74 21.79 -32.09
CA GLU A 199 -17.68 22.75 -32.72
C GLU A 199 -17.75 22.37 -34.22
N GLY A 200 -18.82 21.71 -34.71
CA GLY A 200 -19.92 22.27 -35.52
C GLY A 200 -19.49 22.59 -36.99
N SER A 201 -20.12 22.19 -38.10
CA SER A 201 -21.54 21.98 -38.47
C SER A 201 -21.60 21.57 -39.99
N PRO A 202 -22.72 21.62 -40.77
CA PRO A 202 -23.81 20.63 -40.98
C PRO A 202 -24.01 20.16 -42.47
N ALA A 203 -25.08 19.39 -42.74
CA ALA A 203 -25.66 18.94 -44.04
C ALA A 203 -25.11 17.60 -44.61
N MET A 204 -25.86 16.66 -45.23
CA MET A 204 -27.14 16.68 -45.96
C MET A 204 -27.96 15.39 -45.76
N ALA A 205 -29.27 15.51 -45.97
CA ALA A 205 -30.23 14.42 -46.12
C ALA A 205 -30.34 13.91 -47.59
N LYS A 206 -31.00 12.73 -47.74
CA LYS A 206 -31.41 11.97 -48.96
C LYS A 206 -30.40 10.87 -49.37
N LYS A 207 -30.79 9.66 -49.79
CA LYS A 207 -32.10 9.04 -50.09
C LYS A 207 -31.92 7.50 -50.10
N ALA A 208 -33.02 6.78 -49.95
CA ALA A 208 -33.16 5.33 -50.05
C ALA A 208 -32.80 4.74 -51.43
N SER A 209 -32.44 3.46 -51.45
CA SER A 209 -32.83 2.53 -52.52
C SER A 209 -33.02 1.12 -51.97
N GLU A 210 -34.21 0.59 -52.22
CA GLU A 210 -34.68 -0.78 -51.99
C GLU A 210 -34.06 -1.80 -52.94
N ARG A 211 -34.43 -3.07 -52.69
CA ARG A 211 -34.38 -4.30 -53.52
C ARG A 211 -33.23 -5.26 -53.16
N GLU A 212 -33.44 -6.57 -53.01
CA GLU A 212 -34.61 -7.41 -53.29
C GLU A 212 -34.48 -8.74 -52.54
N SER A 213 -35.62 -9.30 -52.15
CA SER A 213 -35.77 -10.68 -51.70
C SER A 213 -35.86 -11.64 -52.89
N ALA A 214 -35.16 -12.77 -52.81
CA ALA A 214 -35.53 -14.05 -53.41
C ALA A 214 -34.94 -15.14 -52.48
N GLY A 215 -35.62 -16.15 -51.95
CA GLY A 215 -36.87 -16.78 -52.35
C GLY A 215 -36.60 -18.05 -53.17
N GLY A 216 -36.57 -19.23 -52.51
CA GLY A 216 -36.67 -20.56 -53.15
C GLY A 216 -35.62 -21.57 -52.67
N ARG A 217 -35.94 -22.46 -51.71
CA ARG A 217 -36.42 -23.85 -51.89
C ARG A 217 -35.42 -24.81 -52.58
N ALA A 218 -34.83 -25.71 -51.80
CA ALA A 218 -35.11 -27.15 -51.78
C ALA A 218 -34.44 -27.76 -50.54
#